data_AF-A0A3M1G0E6-F1
#
_entry.id   AF-A0A3M1G0E6-F1
#
_cell.length_a   1.000
_cell.length_b   1.000
_cell.length_c   1.000
_cell.angle_alpha   90.00
_cell.angle_beta   90.00
_cell.angle_gamma   90.00
#
_symmetry.space_group_name_H-M   'P 1'
#
loop_
_entity.id
_entity.type
_entity.pdbx_description
1 polymer ?
#
loop_
_entity_poly.entity_id
_entity_poly.type
_entity_poly.pdbx_seq_one_letter_code
_entity_poly.pdbx_strand_id
1 'polypeptide(L)'
;MTGTWFMGAAKGDAIKIVGDGHNHWAMIHVDDLAQGYLLAAKNRVSGQALNLVDASRDTVMEMVESAARAAGHVPQFEFLPVDKAIQDMGVLAEALALDQIVDAAKARRILNWQARHQGFVTEVDTYFRAWQASQQDSFHGDCQL
;
A
#
# COMPACT_ATOMS: atom_id res chain seq x y z
N MET A 1 0.36 -4.86 -4.03
CA MET A 1 1.63 -5.38 -3.47
C MET A 1 1.52 -5.75 -2.01
N THR A 2 0.89 -4.96 -1.14
CA THR A 2 0.70 -5.34 0.28
C THR A 2 0.06 -6.72 0.50
N GLY A 3 -0.81 -7.17 -0.42
CA GLY A 3 -1.37 -8.52 -0.40
C GLY A 3 -0.34 -9.65 -0.51
N THR A 4 0.80 -9.45 -1.19
CA THR A 4 1.88 -10.47 -1.22
C THR A 4 2.60 -10.56 0.12
N TRP A 5 2.67 -9.48 0.89
CA TRP A 5 3.17 -9.51 2.27
C TRP A 5 2.23 -10.27 3.19
N PHE A 6 0.91 -10.02 3.10
CA PHE A 6 -0.08 -10.79 3.84
C PHE A 6 -0.05 -12.27 3.46
N MET A 7 0.05 -12.59 2.17
CA MET A 7 0.16 -13.98 1.70
C MET A 7 1.42 -14.66 2.24
N GLY A 8 2.59 -14.01 2.13
CA GLY A 8 3.85 -14.56 2.63
C GLY A 8 3.80 -14.79 4.15
N ALA A 9 3.36 -13.77 4.90
CA ALA A 9 3.21 -13.86 6.35
C ALA A 9 2.23 -14.98 6.77
N ALA A 10 1.08 -15.09 6.12
CA ALA A 10 0.07 -16.10 6.46
C ALA A 10 0.52 -17.53 6.14
N LYS A 11 1.40 -17.72 5.16
CA LYS A 11 1.99 -19.02 4.79
C LYS A 11 3.28 -19.35 5.53
N GLY A 12 3.88 -18.37 6.22
CA GLY A 12 5.23 -18.49 6.78
C GLY A 12 6.34 -18.44 5.74
N ASP A 13 6.04 -17.96 4.53
CA ASP A 13 7.04 -17.77 3.46
C ASP A 13 7.85 -16.49 3.72
N ALA A 14 9.06 -16.44 3.13
CA ALA A 14 9.87 -15.24 3.19
C ALA A 14 9.20 -14.06 2.48
N ILE A 15 9.22 -12.89 3.11
CA ILE A 15 8.74 -11.64 2.50
C ILE A 15 9.91 -10.94 1.82
N LYS A 16 9.78 -10.75 0.50
CA LYS A 16 10.75 -10.03 -0.31
C LYS A 16 10.57 -8.52 -0.17
N ILE A 17 11.66 -7.82 0.11
CA ILE A 17 11.74 -6.37 0.26
C ILE A 17 12.79 -5.86 -0.72
N VAL A 18 12.43 -4.93 -1.60
CA VAL A 18 13.40 -4.30 -2.51
C VAL A 18 14.17 -3.23 -1.75
N GLY A 19 15.50 -3.24 -1.87
CA GLY A 19 16.37 -2.36 -1.09
C GLY A 19 16.53 -2.85 0.35
N ASP A 20 16.62 -1.92 1.28
CA ASP A 20 16.85 -2.18 2.71
C ASP A 20 15.61 -1.92 3.59
N GLY A 21 14.51 -1.44 3.00
CA GLY A 21 13.24 -1.19 3.68
C GLY A 21 13.19 0.09 4.51
N HIS A 22 14.25 0.90 4.55
CA HIS A 22 14.27 2.17 5.30
C HIS A 22 13.57 3.32 4.56
N ASN A 23 13.24 3.13 3.28
CA ASN A 23 12.52 4.11 2.49
C ASN A 23 11.04 4.18 2.89
N HIS A 24 10.44 5.36 2.74
CA HIS A 24 9.03 5.61 3.01
C HIS A 24 8.19 5.40 1.76
N TRP A 25 6.96 4.90 1.94
CA TRP A 25 5.96 4.88 0.88
C TRP A 25 4.83 5.84 1.21
N ALA A 26 4.44 6.66 0.22
CA ALA A 26 3.26 7.49 0.32
C ALA A 26 2.02 6.64 0.04
N MET A 27 1.23 6.37 1.08
CA MET A 27 0.07 5.49 1.03
C MET A 27 -1.24 6.27 0.94
N ILE A 28 -2.31 5.57 0.56
CA ILE A 28 -3.67 6.08 0.65
C ILE A 28 -4.66 4.92 0.71
N HIS A 29 -5.70 5.06 1.54
CA HIS A 29 -6.83 4.13 1.52
C HIS A 29 -7.71 4.33 0.28
N VAL A 30 -8.22 3.24 -0.29
CA VAL A 30 -9.00 3.28 -1.55
C VAL A 30 -10.25 4.16 -1.45
N ASP A 31 -10.95 4.17 -0.30
CA ASP A 31 -12.14 5.00 -0.12
C ASP A 31 -11.81 6.50 -0.02
N ASP A 32 -10.67 6.83 0.58
CA ASP A 32 -10.22 8.22 0.65
C ASP A 32 -9.73 8.72 -0.72
N LEU A 33 -9.08 7.85 -1.49
CA LEU A 33 -8.72 8.12 -2.89
C LEU A 33 -9.98 8.36 -3.73
N ALA A 34 -11.00 7.50 -3.61
CA ALA A 34 -12.28 7.65 -4.29
C ALA A 34 -12.98 8.97 -3.91
N GLN A 35 -12.97 9.33 -2.63
CA GLN A 35 -13.50 10.61 -2.16
C GLN A 35 -12.72 11.80 -2.74
N GLY A 36 -11.40 11.68 -2.89
CA GLY A 36 -10.56 12.70 -3.53
C GLY A 36 -10.94 12.91 -5.00
N TYR A 37 -11.12 11.82 -5.76
CA TYR A 37 -11.61 11.89 -7.15
C TYR A 37 -13.01 12.50 -7.24
N LEU A 38 -13.94 12.10 -6.36
CA LEU A 38 -15.29 12.66 -6.32
C LEU A 38 -15.27 14.17 -6.10
N LEU A 39 -14.44 14.66 -5.18
CA LEU A 39 -14.28 16.10 -4.92
C LEU A 39 -13.63 16.82 -6.10
N ALA A 40 -12.61 16.23 -6.74
CA ALA A 40 -11.99 16.82 -7.93
C ALA A 40 -13.00 16.99 -9.07
N ALA A 41 -13.84 15.98 -9.31
CA ALA A 41 -14.91 16.04 -10.30
C ALA A 41 -15.97 17.09 -9.95
N LYS A 42 -16.47 17.10 -8.70
CA LYS A 42 -17.48 18.07 -8.24
C LYS A 42 -17.00 19.51 -8.31
N ASN A 43 -15.74 19.75 -7.97
CA ASN A 43 -15.11 21.07 -8.03
C ASN A 43 -14.59 21.44 -9.43
N ARG A 44 -14.80 20.57 -10.44
CA ARG A 44 -14.37 20.78 -11.83
C ARG A 44 -12.90 21.16 -11.95
N VAL A 45 -12.04 20.50 -11.17
CA VAL A 45 -10.60 20.78 -11.20
C VAL A 45 -10.04 20.43 -12.58
N SER A 46 -9.38 21.40 -13.21
CA SER A 46 -8.74 21.24 -14.52
C SER A 46 -7.34 21.85 -14.54
N GLY A 47 -6.40 21.21 -15.24
CA GLY A 47 -5.03 21.74 -15.40
C GLY A 47 -4.22 21.74 -14.11
N GLN A 48 -4.57 20.88 -13.14
CA GLN A 48 -3.89 20.78 -11.85
C GLN A 48 -3.47 19.34 -11.60
N ALA A 49 -2.22 19.14 -11.18
CA ALA A 49 -1.80 17.92 -10.48
C ALA A 49 -2.04 18.09 -8.97
N LEU A 50 -2.64 17.08 -8.34
CA LEU A 50 -2.94 17.00 -6.92
C LEU A 50 -2.45 15.64 -6.38
N ASN A 51 -1.72 15.65 -5.27
CA ASN A 51 -1.37 14.43 -4.55
C ASN A 51 -2.50 14.05 -3.61
N LEU A 52 -2.96 12.81 -3.70
CA LEU A 52 -3.93 12.20 -2.79
C LEU A 52 -3.21 11.11 -2.02
N VAL A 53 -2.66 11.49 -0.88
CA VAL A 53 -1.90 10.64 0.03
C VAL A 53 -2.40 10.88 1.45
N ASP A 54 -2.35 9.85 2.29
CA ASP A 54 -2.62 10.00 3.71
C ASP A 54 -1.46 10.73 4.41
N ALA A 55 -1.57 10.90 5.73
CA ALA A 55 -0.57 11.62 6.51
C ALA A 55 0.55 10.70 7.05
N SER A 56 0.49 9.39 6.78
CA SER A 56 1.46 8.45 7.30
C SER A 56 2.83 8.67 6.66
N ARG A 57 3.84 8.26 7.41
CA ARG A 57 5.25 8.34 7.03
C ARG A 57 5.90 7.05 7.50
N ASP A 58 5.28 5.94 7.13
CA ASP A 58 5.75 4.62 7.50
C ASP A 58 6.84 4.20 6.51
N THR A 59 7.92 3.65 7.04
CA THR A 59 8.93 2.95 6.25
C THR A 59 8.35 1.65 5.69
N VAL A 60 8.91 1.16 4.60
CA VAL A 60 8.55 -0.16 4.05
C VAL A 60 8.71 -1.24 5.12
N MET A 61 9.74 -1.16 5.95
CA MET A 61 9.96 -2.11 7.03
C MET A 61 8.83 -2.09 8.06
N GLU A 62 8.42 -0.93 8.56
CA GLU A 62 7.30 -0.80 9.50
C GLU A 62 5.99 -1.37 8.91
N MET A 63 5.75 -1.12 7.62
CA MET A 63 4.60 -1.68 6.92
C MET A 63 4.67 -3.21 6.84
N VAL A 64 5.79 -3.79 6.43
CA VAL A 64 5.97 -5.23 6.30
C VAL A 64 5.87 -5.92 7.67
N GLU A 65 6.47 -5.36 8.71
CA GLU A 65 6.35 -5.84 10.09
C GLU A 65 4.91 -5.78 10.60
N SER A 66 4.17 -4.73 10.26
CA SER A 66 2.75 -4.63 10.62
C SER A 66 1.92 -5.71 9.93
N ALA A 67 2.23 -6.06 8.68
CA ALA A 67 1.57 -7.13 7.95
C ALA A 67 1.88 -8.51 8.56
N ALA A 68 3.14 -8.76 8.92
CA ALA A 68 3.56 -9.94 9.66
C ALA A 68 2.82 -10.09 10.99
N ARG A 69 2.77 -8.99 11.77
CA ARG A 69 2.04 -8.93 13.03
C ARG A 69 0.56 -9.28 12.86
N ALA A 70 -0.11 -8.70 11.87
CA ALA A 70 -1.53 -8.97 11.61
C ALA A 70 -1.80 -10.45 11.27
N ALA A 71 -0.85 -11.12 10.61
CA ALA A 71 -0.91 -12.55 10.31
C ALA A 71 -0.52 -13.46 11.50
N GLY A 72 -0.02 -12.91 12.61
CA GLY A 72 0.40 -13.66 13.79
C GLY A 72 1.68 -14.47 13.61
N HIS A 73 2.47 -14.20 12.57
CA HIS A 73 3.71 -14.92 12.26
C HIS A 73 4.86 -13.94 12.08
N VAL A 74 6.07 -14.35 12.48
CA VAL A 74 7.31 -13.60 12.22
C VAL A 74 7.98 -14.24 11.00
N PRO A 75 7.80 -13.71 9.78
CA PRO A 75 8.40 -14.28 8.59
C PRO A 75 9.90 -13.96 8.54
N GLN A 76 10.63 -14.69 7.70
CA GLN A 76 11.95 -14.26 7.28
C GLN A 76 11.82 -13.10 6.29
N PHE A 77 12.70 -12.11 6.39
CA PHE A 77 12.78 -11.02 5.43
C PHE A 77 13.93 -11.27 4.46
N GLU A 78 13.63 -11.21 3.16
CA GLU A 78 14.62 -11.32 2.08
C GLU A 78 14.79 -9.95 1.44
N PHE A 79 15.92 -9.29 1.71
CA PHE A 79 16.27 -8.01 1.11
C PHE A 79 16.93 -8.21 -0.26
N LEU A 80 16.29 -7.69 -1.30
CA LEU A 80 16.74 -7.77 -2.67
C LEU A 80 17.52 -6.50 -3.02
N PRO A 81 18.81 -6.59 -3.36
CA PRO A 81 19.55 -5.47 -3.92
C PRO A 81 18.81 -4.89 -5.12
N VAL A 82 18.69 -3.56 -5.21
CA VAL A 82 17.89 -2.88 -6.24
C VAL A 82 18.33 -3.31 -7.64
N ASP A 83 19.64 -3.37 -7.91
CA ASP A 83 20.18 -3.80 -9.21
C ASP A 83 19.75 -5.22 -9.61
N LYS A 84 19.54 -6.12 -8.63
CA LYS A 84 19.01 -7.46 -8.88
C LYS A 84 17.50 -7.42 -9.09
N ALA A 85 16.77 -6.66 -8.26
CA ALA A 85 15.33 -6.51 -8.40
C ALA A 85 14.94 -5.89 -9.76
N ILE A 86 15.77 -5.01 -10.33
CA ILE A 86 15.58 -4.45 -11.68
C ILE A 86 15.58 -5.53 -12.76
N GLN A 87 16.33 -6.62 -12.61
CA GLN A 87 16.36 -7.70 -13.59
C GLN A 87 15.00 -8.39 -13.72
N ASP A 88 14.25 -8.48 -12.62
CA ASP A 88 12.94 -9.12 -12.57
C ASP A 88 11.78 -8.14 -12.78
N MET A 89 11.89 -6.91 -12.27
CA MET A 89 10.79 -5.95 -12.16
C MET A 89 10.97 -4.68 -13.03
N GLY A 90 12.16 -4.46 -13.59
CA GLY A 90 12.50 -3.25 -14.32
C GLY A 90 12.33 -1.98 -13.50
N VAL A 91 11.77 -0.92 -14.11
CA VAL A 91 11.55 0.40 -13.51
C VAL A 91 10.69 0.35 -12.24
N LEU A 92 9.86 -0.70 -12.07
CA LEU A 92 9.11 -0.89 -10.83
C LEU A 92 10.04 -1.08 -9.63
N ALA A 93 11.16 -1.81 -9.76
CA ALA A 93 12.11 -1.98 -8.65
C ALA A 93 12.70 -0.65 -8.20
N GLU A 94 13.03 0.23 -9.14
CA GLU A 94 13.49 1.59 -8.83
C GLU A 94 12.40 2.36 -8.07
N ALA A 95 11.16 2.34 -8.56
CA ALA A 95 10.04 3.02 -7.92
C ALA A 95 9.79 2.52 -6.48
N LEU A 96 9.96 1.22 -6.23
CA LEU A 96 9.81 0.62 -4.89
C LEU A 96 10.93 1.01 -3.93
N ALA A 97 12.13 1.27 -4.44
CA ALA A 97 13.30 1.66 -3.66
C ALA A 97 13.35 3.18 -3.36
N LEU A 98 12.50 4.00 -3.98
CA LEU A 98 12.45 5.43 -3.73
C LEU A 98 11.95 5.74 -2.31
N ASP A 99 12.58 6.73 -1.68
CA ASP A 99 12.07 7.35 -0.45
C ASP A 99 11.01 8.38 -0.79
N GLN A 100 9.74 8.05 -0.52
CA GLN A 100 8.58 8.82 -0.95
C GLN A 100 7.89 9.48 0.23
N ILE A 101 8.23 10.74 0.42
CA ILE A 101 7.58 11.64 1.37
C ILE A 101 6.80 12.68 0.57
N VAL A 102 5.47 12.56 0.57
CA VAL A 102 4.60 13.36 -0.30
C VAL A 102 3.62 14.19 0.51
N ASP A 103 3.40 15.45 0.10
CA ASP A 103 2.45 16.35 0.73
C ASP A 103 1.16 16.50 -0.08
N ALA A 104 0.02 16.35 0.60
CA ALA A 104 -1.32 16.58 0.08
C ALA A 104 -1.88 18.00 0.35
N ALA A 105 -1.05 18.97 0.75
CA ALA A 105 -1.51 20.33 1.08
C ALA A 105 -2.29 21.00 -0.05
N LYS A 106 -1.88 20.76 -1.30
CA LYS A 106 -2.60 21.31 -2.47
C LYS A 106 -4.00 20.72 -2.60
N ALA A 107 -4.18 19.42 -2.35
CA ALA A 107 -5.49 18.78 -2.33
C ALA A 107 -6.35 19.30 -1.16
N ARG A 108 -5.78 19.43 0.04
CA ARG A 108 -6.45 20.06 1.20
C ARG A 108 -6.97 21.46 0.86
N ARG A 109 -6.12 22.31 0.28
CA ARG A 109 -6.46 23.70 -0.06
C ARG A 109 -7.53 23.81 -1.15
N ILE A 110 -7.41 23.01 -2.22
CA ILE A 110 -8.27 23.14 -3.41
C ILE A 110 -9.59 22.39 -3.25
N LEU A 111 -9.56 21.22 -2.61
CA LEU A 111 -10.72 20.33 -2.52
C LEU A 111 -11.38 20.31 -1.13
N ASN A 112 -10.75 20.92 -0.12
CA ASN A 112 -11.08 20.68 1.28
C ASN A 112 -11.09 19.17 1.63
N TRP A 113 -10.22 18.41 0.95
CA TRP A 113 -10.10 16.96 1.11
C TRP A 113 -9.05 16.62 2.16
N GLN A 114 -9.32 15.63 2.99
CA GLN A 114 -8.36 15.01 3.90
C GLN A 114 -8.66 13.51 3.98
N ALA A 115 -7.62 12.67 4.03
CA ALA A 115 -7.77 11.25 4.32
C ALA A 115 -8.41 11.07 5.70
N ARG A 116 -9.35 10.12 5.80
CA ARG A 116 -10.06 9.77 7.03
C ARG A 116 -9.45 8.54 7.70
N HIS A 117 -8.86 7.66 6.91
CA HIS A 117 -8.13 6.51 7.39
C HIS A 117 -6.76 6.92 7.94
N GLN A 118 -6.29 6.20 8.96
CA GLN A 118 -5.08 6.53 9.73
C GLN A 118 -3.79 5.95 9.15
N GLY A 119 -3.85 5.37 7.94
CA GLY A 119 -2.70 4.79 7.25
C GLY A 119 -2.60 3.27 7.40
N PHE A 120 -1.62 2.69 6.69
CA PHE A 120 -1.49 1.23 6.56
C PHE A 120 -1.17 0.55 7.90
N VAL A 121 -0.14 1.02 8.60
CA VAL A 121 0.38 0.38 9.82
C VAL A 121 -0.66 0.37 10.95
N THR A 122 -1.38 1.49 11.11
CA THR A 122 -2.41 1.66 12.15
C THR A 122 -3.63 0.78 11.91
N GLU A 123 -4.05 0.63 10.65
CA GLU A 123 -5.27 -0.09 10.29
C GLU A 123 -5.01 -1.50 9.71
N VAL A 124 -3.79 -2.01 9.87
CA VAL A 124 -3.35 -3.27 9.22
C VAL A 124 -4.24 -4.48 9.53
N ASP A 125 -4.82 -4.56 10.74
CA ASP A 125 -5.70 -5.67 11.10
C ASP A 125 -6.99 -5.66 10.27
N THR A 126 -7.52 -4.46 9.98
CA THR A 126 -8.68 -4.29 9.09
C THR A 126 -8.33 -4.73 7.67
N TYR A 127 -7.16 -4.31 7.16
CA TYR A 127 -6.70 -4.68 5.82
C TYR A 127 -6.39 -6.16 5.67
N PHE A 128 -5.82 -6.78 6.71
CA PHE A 128 -5.55 -8.21 6.71
C PHE A 128 -6.86 -9.02 6.67
N ARG A 129 -7.87 -8.66 7.46
CA ARG A 129 -9.20 -9.30 7.41
C ARG A 129 -9.88 -9.12 6.06
N ALA A 130 -9.82 -7.92 5.48
CA ALA A 130 -10.37 -7.65 4.16
C ALA A 130 -9.68 -8.50 3.09
N TRP A 131 -8.35 -8.61 3.15
CA TRP A 131 -7.59 -9.51 2.29
C TRP A 131 -8.02 -10.97 2.48
N GLN A 132 -8.08 -11.48 3.71
CA GLN A 132 -8.51 -12.87 3.99
C GLN A 132 -9.90 -13.19 3.40
N ALA A 133 -10.86 -12.28 3.55
CA ALA A 133 -12.20 -12.44 2.99
C ALA A 133 -12.15 -12.56 1.45
N SER A 134 -11.38 -11.70 0.78
CA SER A 134 -11.22 -11.76 -0.68
C SER A 134 -10.58 -13.06 -1.21
N GLN A 135 -9.80 -13.76 -0.38
CA GLN A 135 -9.20 -15.05 -0.76
C GLN A 135 -10.22 -16.20 -0.67
N GLN A 136 -11.25 -16.09 0.16
CA GLN A 136 -12.30 -17.11 0.28
C GLN A 136 -13.28 -17.06 -0.89
N ASP A 137 -13.59 -15.87 -1.40
CA ASP A 137 -14.47 -15.68 -2.56
C ASP A 137 -13.85 -16.20 -3.87
N SER A 138 -12.53 -16.27 -3.94
CA SER A 138 -11.78 -16.79 -5.10
C SER A 138 -11.99 -18.30 -5.33
N PHE A 139 -12.55 -19.03 -4.36
CA PHE A 139 -12.83 -20.47 -4.44
C PHE A 139 -14.27 -20.81 -4.89
N HIS A 140 -15.15 -19.81 -5.10
CA HIS A 140 -16.55 -20.04 -5.52
C HIS A 140 -16.82 -19.78 -7.02
N GLY A 141 -15.77 -19.65 -7.84
CA GLY A 141 -15.86 -19.42 -9.28
C GLY A 141 -16.32 -20.61 -10.13
N ASP A 142 -16.36 -21.83 -9.60
CA ASP A 142 -16.85 -23.02 -10.30
C ASP A 142 -18.35 -23.24 -10.01
N CYS A 143 -19.18 -22.28 -10.39
CA CYS A 143 -20.61 -22.54 -10.57
C CYS A 143 -20.84 -22.79 -12.07
N GLN A 144 -20.80 -24.07 -12.45
CA GLN A 144 -21.12 -24.55 -13.78
C GLN A 144 -22.51 -24.04 -14.21
N LEU A 145 -22.54 -23.30 -15.33
CA LEU A 145 -23.74 -23.14 -16.16
C LEU A 145 -23.80 -24.27 -17.19
#